data_AF-A0A0V0YSF7-F1
#
_entry.id   AF-A0A0V0YSF7-F1
#
_cell.length_a   1.000
_cell.length_b   1.000
_cell.length_c   1.000
_cell.angle_alpha   90.00
_cell.angle_beta   90.00
_cell.angle_gamma   90.00
#
_symmetry.space_group_name_H-M   'P 1'
#
loop_
_entity.id
_entity.type
_entity.pdbx_description
1 polymer ?
#
loop_
_entity_poly.entity_id
_entity_poly.type
_entity_poly.pdbx_seq_one_letter_code
_entity_poly.pdbx_strand_id
1 'polypeptide(L)' 'LSPPYSGPHRVLGRSDKVLTIDNEGVISAADMDRVNEISPAENEEEEN' A
#
# COMPACT_ATOMS: atom_id res chain seq x y z
N LEU A 1 -18.78 -11.66 -4.40
CA LEU A 1 -17.45 -12.06 -3.89
C LEU A 1 -16.64 -10.78 -3.70
N SER A 2 -16.06 -10.57 -2.52
CA SER A 2 -15.24 -9.38 -2.24
C SER A 2 -13.82 -9.58 -2.78
N PRO A 3 -13.11 -8.51 -3.19
CA PRO A 3 -11.73 -8.62 -3.63
C PRO A 3 -10.84 -9.12 -2.47
N PRO A 4 -9.80 -9.93 -2.78
CA PRO A 4 -8.91 -10.50 -1.76
C PRO A 4 -7.95 -9.48 -1.12
N TYR A 5 -7.72 -8.34 -1.79
CA TYR A 5 -6.88 -7.26 -1.31
C TYR A 5 -7.66 -5.94 -1.33
N SER A 6 -7.44 -5.10 -0.33
CA SER A 6 -7.90 -3.72 -0.33
C SER A 6 -6.79 -2.83 -0.86
N GLY A 7 -6.93 -2.31 -2.08
CA GLY A 7 -6.20 -1.19 -2.67
C GLY A 7 -4.66 -1.16 -2.60
N PRO A 8 -4.02 -0.27 -3.38
CA PRO A 8 -2.70 0.24 -3.01
C PRO A 8 -2.88 1.25 -1.87
N HIS A 9 -2.22 1.01 -0.73
CA HIS A 9 -2.21 1.97 0.38
C HIS A 9 -0.90 2.74 0.41
N ARG A 10 -0.97 4.02 0.80
CA ARG A 10 0.24 4.82 1.00
C ARG A 10 0.91 4.41 2.31
N VAL A 11 2.18 4.03 2.23
CA VAL A 11 3.00 3.71 3.41
C VAL A 11 3.46 5.00 4.08
N LEU A 12 3.22 5.10 5.38
CA LEU A 12 3.66 6.21 6.24
C LEU A 12 4.85 5.85 7.11
N GLY A 13 4.98 4.57 7.46
CA GLY A 13 6.07 4.07 8.28
C GLY A 13 6.20 2.55 8.19
N ARG A 14 7.39 2.04 8.46
CA ARG A 14 7.70 0.61 8.44
C ARG A 14 8.50 0.23 9.68
N SER A 15 8.14 -0.88 10.29
CA SER A 15 8.91 -1.58 11.32
C SER A 15 9.14 -3.03 10.89
N ASP A 16 9.76 -3.85 11.73
CA ASP A 16 10.15 -5.23 11.38
C ASP A 16 8.97 -6.16 11.10
N LYS A 17 7.79 -5.86 11.67
CA LYS A 17 6.59 -6.71 11.57
C LYS A 17 5.32 -5.98 11.14
N VAL A 18 5.37 -4.64 11.10
CA VAL A 18 4.18 -3.81 10.94
C VAL A 18 4.47 -2.69 9.95
N LEU A 19 3.51 -2.47 9.06
CA LEU A 19 3.46 -1.35 8.14
C LEU A 19 2.37 -0.36 8.60
N THR A 20 2.74 0.90 8.79
CA THR A 20 1.76 1.96 9.04
C THR A 20 1.33 2.53 7.69
N ILE A 21 0.04 2.48 7.41
CA ILE A 21 -0.55 2.92 6.14
C ILE A 21 -1.59 4.01 6.37
N ASP A 22 -1.77 4.86 5.36
CA ASP A 22 -2.94 5.72 5.25
C ASP A 22 -4.02 4.99 4.45
N ASN A 23 -5.15 4.72 5.10
CA ASN A 23 -6.33 4.14 4.49
C ASN A 23 -7.42 5.21 4.41
N GLU A 24 -7.43 5.98 3.32
CA GLU A 24 -8.40 7.05 3.07
C GLU A 24 -8.49 8.10 4.19
N GLY A 25 -7.34 8.50 4.76
CA GLY A 25 -7.26 9.44 5.88
C GLY A 25 -7.27 8.79 7.26
N VAL A 26 -7.42 7.46 7.33
CA VAL A 26 -7.35 6.69 8.57
C VAL A 26 -5.99 6.00 8.69
N ILE A 27 -5.22 6.43 9.68
CA ILE A 27 -3.93 5.82 10.01
C ILE A 27 -4.17 4.42 10.56
N SER A 28 -3.69 3.41 9.83
CA SER A 28 -3.90 2.00 10.15
C SER A 28 -2.58 1.25 10.23
N ALA A 29 -2.53 0.21 11.05
CA ALA A 29 -1.39 -0.70 11.16
C ALA A 29 -1.72 -2.03 10.45
N ALA A 30 -0.90 -2.42 9.50
CA ALA A 30 -1.01 -3.67 8.76
C ALA A 30 0.14 -4.61 9.14
N ASP A 31 -0.18 -5.88 9.37
CA ASP A 31 0.83 -6.92 9.55
C ASP A 31 1.58 -7.14 8.22
N MET A 32 2.91 -7.16 8.25
CA MET A 32 3.72 -7.34 7.05
C MET A 32 3.43 -8.67 6.35
N ASP A 33 3.05 -9.72 7.08
CA ASP A 33 2.69 -11.01 6.51
C ASP A 33 1.39 -10.95 5.66
N ARG A 34 0.64 -9.87 5.77
CA ARG A 34 -0.64 -9.64 5.06
C ARG A 34 -0.55 -8.57 3.97
N VAL A 35 0.61 -7.94 3.81
CA VAL A 35 0.83 -6.92 2.77
C VAL A 35 1.45 -7.58 1.56
N ASN A 36 0.87 -7.29 0.38
CA ASN A 36 1.52 -7.59 -0.88
C ASN A 36 2.15 -6.31 -1.43
N GLU A 37 3.47 -6.30 -1.63
CA GLU A 37 4.16 -5.16 -2.22
C GLU A 37 3.77 -5.03 -3.70
N ILE A 38 3.49 -3.80 -4.13
CA ILE A 38 3.15 -3.49 -5.51
C ILE A 38 4.33 -2.71 -6.08
N SER A 39 4.93 -3.18 -7.16
CA SER A 39 5.95 -2.41 -7.88
C SER A 39 5.33 -1.09 -8.34
N PRO A 40 6.04 0.05 -8.22
CA PRO A 40 5.55 1.30 -8.78
C PRO A 40 5.24 1.07 -10.26
N ALA A 41 4.03 1.42 -10.69
CA ALA A 41 3.70 1.40 -12.11
C ALA A 41 4.70 2.31 -12.81
N GLU A 42 5.37 1.79 -13.84
CA GLU A 42 6.18 2.60 -14.74
C GLU A 42 5.22 3.62 -15.35
N ASN A 43 5.28 4.87 -14.86
CA ASN A 43 4.59 5.94 -15.53
C ASN A 43 5.27 6.07 -16.89
N GLU A 44 4.59 5.70 -17.98
CA GLU A 44 4.93 6.24 -19.28
C GLU A 44 4.77 7.74 -19.15
N GLU A 45 5.89 8.45 -19.01
CA GLU A 45 5.92 9.91 -19.11
C GLU A 45 5.31 10.26 -20.47
N GLU A 46 4.06 10.71 -20.48
CA GLU A 46 3.43 11.28 -21.68
C GLU A 46 4.19 12.59 -21.97
N GLU A 47 5.26 12.47 -22.77
CA GLU A 47 5.99 13.59 -23.36
C GLU A 47 5.01 14.41 -24.21
N ASN A 48 4.79 15.67 -23.82
CA ASN A 48 4.05 16.65 -24.63
C ASN A 48 4.66 18.05 -24.46
#